data_AF-A0A1Z8SUZ4-F1
#
_entry.id   AF-A0A1Z8SUZ4-F1
#
_cell.length_a   1.000
_cell.length_b   1.000
_cell.length_c   1.000
_cell.angle_alpha   90.00
_cell.angle_beta   90.00
_cell.angle_gamma   90.00
#
_symmetry.space_group_name_H-M   'P 1'
#
loop_
_entity.id
_entity.type
_entity.pdbx_description
1 polymer ?
#
loop_
_entity_poly.entity_id
_entity_poly.type
_entity_poly.pdbx_seq_one_letter_code
_entity_poly.pdbx_strand_id
1 'polypeptide(L)'
;MAASDRPGGLTALSVLNGFFALTVGGTTIQRFMTSYDLMEVVEGEFQGRRRYRGYLQSLLDEGVTPWDMQILALIGLVATLLLSVSIWGLLKRSNLVGRWLGTLGGIALAAFYLLSINWLPDTILRGSGLSIARQLFYPFFLIFMLHVIFRRDFLFHPGRSG
;
A
#
# COMPACT_ATOMS: atom_id res chain seq x y z
N MET A 1 24.37 -17.09 -12.93
CA MET A 1 23.95 -15.98 -13.80
C MET A 1 23.32 -14.94 -12.91
N ALA A 2 23.94 -13.76 -12.81
CA ALA A 2 23.43 -12.63 -12.04
C ALA A 2 22.37 -11.89 -12.87
N ALA A 3 21.30 -11.37 -12.26
CA ALA A 3 20.28 -10.61 -12.99
C ALA A 3 20.74 -9.22 -13.47
N SER A 4 22.03 -8.89 -13.32
CA SER A 4 22.65 -7.90 -14.22
C SER A 4 22.45 -8.28 -15.69
N ASP A 5 22.32 -9.59 -15.99
CA ASP A 5 22.07 -10.12 -17.33
C ASP A 5 20.58 -10.30 -17.65
N ARG A 6 19.66 -9.98 -16.72
CA ARG A 6 18.19 -10.06 -16.92
C ARG A 6 17.53 -8.72 -16.62
N PRO A 7 17.70 -7.70 -17.48
CA PRO A 7 17.12 -6.38 -17.29
C PRO A 7 15.60 -6.41 -17.06
N GLY A 8 14.88 -7.40 -17.61
CA GLY A 8 13.44 -7.52 -17.45
C GLY A 8 12.95 -7.78 -16.01
N GLY A 9 13.78 -8.39 -15.15
CA GLY A 9 13.35 -8.77 -13.80
C GLY A 9 13.22 -7.59 -12.84
N LEU A 10 14.23 -6.72 -12.81
CA LEU A 10 14.22 -5.50 -11.97
C LEU A 10 13.20 -4.48 -12.46
N THR A 11 13.02 -4.38 -13.78
CA THR A 11 11.99 -3.52 -14.39
C THR A 11 10.58 -4.03 -14.10
N ALA A 12 10.34 -5.34 -14.11
CA ALA A 12 9.05 -5.89 -13.70
C ALA A 12 8.73 -5.58 -12.22
N LEU A 13 9.74 -5.66 -11.35
CA LEU A 13 9.60 -5.34 -9.92
C LEU A 13 9.32 -3.85 -9.69
N SER A 14 9.96 -2.95 -10.44
CA SER A 14 9.68 -1.51 -10.35
C SER A 14 8.30 -1.15 -10.89
N VAL A 15 7.86 -1.77 -11.99
CA VAL A 15 6.51 -1.58 -12.53
C VAL A 15 5.44 -2.08 -11.56
N LEU A 16 5.65 -3.25 -10.94
CA LEU A 16 4.78 -3.77 -9.89
C LEU A 16 4.72 -2.80 -8.71
N ASN A 17 5.88 -2.39 -8.16
CA ASN A 17 5.93 -1.41 -7.08
C ASN A 17 5.19 -0.12 -7.43
N GLY A 18 5.31 0.36 -8.68
CA GLY A 18 4.61 1.54 -9.17
C GLY A 18 3.10 1.37 -9.23
N PHE A 19 2.62 0.27 -9.80
CA PHE A 19 1.19 -0.02 -9.87
C PHE A 19 0.53 -0.04 -8.49
N PHE A 20 1.20 -0.66 -7.50
CA PHE A 20 0.66 -0.73 -6.14
C PHE A 20 0.83 0.57 -5.37
N ALA A 21 1.92 1.33 -5.56
CA ALA A 21 2.04 2.66 -5.00
C ALA A 21 0.90 3.56 -5.46
N LEU A 22 0.52 3.52 -6.74
CA LEU A 22 -0.62 4.28 -7.28
C LEU A 22 -1.96 3.80 -6.70
N THR A 23 -2.16 2.48 -6.63
CA THR A 23 -3.40 1.90 -6.11
C THR A 23 -3.60 2.24 -4.63
N VAL A 24 -2.56 2.06 -3.80
CA VAL A 24 -2.59 2.39 -2.37
C VAL A 24 -2.70 3.90 -2.17
N GLY A 25 -1.95 4.70 -2.94
CA GLY A 25 -2.01 6.15 -2.89
C GLY A 25 -3.41 6.68 -3.16
N GLY A 26 -4.09 6.16 -4.19
CA GLY A 26 -5.49 6.51 -4.48
C GLY A 26 -6.43 6.17 -3.32
N THR A 27 -6.32 4.97 -2.75
CA THR A 27 -7.13 4.59 -1.58
C THR A 27 -6.81 5.42 -0.35
N THR A 28 -5.54 5.82 -0.16
CA THR A 28 -5.08 6.63 0.98
C THR A 28 -5.69 8.03 0.93
N ILE A 29 -5.68 8.66 -0.25
CA ILE A 29 -6.30 9.98 -0.44
C ILE A 29 -7.79 9.92 -0.15
N GLN A 30 -8.47 8.88 -0.64
CA GLN A 30 -9.89 8.67 -0.35
C GLN A 30 -10.14 8.55 1.16
N ARG A 31 -9.31 7.80 1.89
CA ARG A 31 -9.43 7.63 3.36
C ARG A 31 -9.22 8.95 4.10
N PHE A 32 -8.26 9.77 3.67
CA PHE A 32 -8.08 11.13 4.23
C PHE A 32 -9.33 11.99 4.02
N MET A 33 -9.85 12.06 2.80
CA MET A 33 -11.07 12.83 2.50
C MET A 33 -12.25 12.33 3.34
N THR A 34 -12.48 11.02 3.39
CA THR A 34 -13.55 10.43 4.21
C THR A 34 -13.37 10.71 5.70
N SER A 35 -12.12 10.81 6.20
CA SER A 35 -11.88 11.16 7.60
C SER A 35 -12.32 12.59 7.94
N TYR A 36 -12.07 13.56 7.05
CA TYR A 36 -12.52 14.94 7.20
C TYR A 36 -14.04 15.02 7.13
N ASP A 37 -14.64 14.33 6.16
CA ASP A 37 -16.10 14.27 6.02
C ASP A 37 -16.76 13.66 7.27
N LEU A 38 -16.16 12.60 7.86
CA LEU A 38 -16.65 12.00 9.11
C LEU A 38 -16.53 12.97 10.28
N MET A 39 -15.43 13.73 10.36
CA MET A 39 -15.23 14.72 11.41
C MET A 39 -16.26 15.86 11.32
N GLU A 40 -16.52 16.37 10.12
CA GLU A 40 -17.59 17.36 9.88
C GLU A 40 -18.99 16.82 10.24
N VAL A 41 -19.26 15.52 10.03
CA VAL A 41 -20.53 14.90 10.45
C VAL A 41 -20.63 14.80 11.97
N VAL A 42 -19.55 14.46 12.65
CA VAL A 42 -19.48 14.39 14.12
C VAL A 42 -19.65 15.77 14.75
N GLU A 43 -19.04 16.80 14.16
CA GLU A 43 -19.15 18.20 14.61
C GLU A 43 -20.50 18.84 14.25
N GLY A 44 -21.30 18.17 13.41
CA GLY A 44 -22.62 18.65 12.98
C GLY A 44 -22.57 19.70 11.88
N GLU A 45 -21.38 20.00 11.34
CA GLU A 45 -21.13 21.04 10.34
C GLU A 45 -21.22 20.54 8.89
N PHE A 46 -21.40 19.24 8.66
CA PHE A 46 -21.39 18.65 7.32
C PHE A 46 -22.45 19.23 6.37
N GLN A 47 -21.99 19.94 5.33
CA GLN A 47 -22.84 20.60 4.32
C GLN A 47 -23.13 19.74 3.07
N GLY A 48 -22.72 18.47 3.06
CA GLY A 48 -22.85 17.60 1.89
C GLY A 48 -24.26 17.04 1.62
N ARG A 49 -24.39 16.28 0.52
CA ARG A 49 -25.66 15.65 0.08
C ARG A 49 -26.22 14.74 1.18
N ARG A 50 -27.55 14.80 1.41
CA ARG A 50 -28.26 13.99 2.41
C ARG A 50 -28.01 12.47 2.31
N ARG A 51 -27.90 11.94 1.10
CA ARG A 51 -27.57 10.52 0.87
C ARG A 51 -26.15 10.16 1.31
N TYR A 52 -25.19 11.04 1.05
CA TYR A 52 -23.79 10.83 1.42
C TYR A 52 -23.58 11.02 2.93
N ARG A 53 -24.27 11.99 3.54
CA ARG A 53 -24.36 12.09 5.01
C ARG A 53 -24.91 10.82 5.65
N GLY A 54 -25.97 10.23 5.08
CA GLY A 54 -26.53 8.96 5.56
C GLY A 54 -25.53 7.80 5.49
N TYR A 55 -24.68 7.76 4.48
CA TYR A 55 -23.58 6.79 4.37
C TYR A 55 -22.49 7.03 5.42
N LEU A 56 -22.05 8.27 5.62
CA LEU A 56 -21.06 8.59 6.66
C LEU A 56 -21.59 8.29 8.06
N GLN A 57 -22.88 8.54 8.28
CA GLN A 57 -23.55 8.24 9.53
C GLN A 57 -23.66 6.73 9.77
N SER A 58 -23.93 5.93 8.74
CA SER A 58 -23.88 4.47 8.89
C SER A 58 -22.48 3.96 9.25
N LEU A 59 -21.41 4.61 8.78
CA LEU A 59 -20.05 4.26 9.19
C LEU A 59 -19.78 4.56 10.68
N LEU A 60 -20.26 5.70 11.17
CA LEU A 60 -20.19 6.06 12.60
C LEU A 60 -21.01 5.08 13.45
N ASP A 61 -22.21 4.71 12.99
CA ASP A 61 -23.09 3.76 13.67
C ASP A 61 -22.48 2.34 13.73
N GLU A 62 -21.69 1.96 12.72
CA GLU A 62 -20.90 0.72 12.69
C GLU A 62 -19.60 0.81 13.51
N GLY A 63 -19.35 1.94 14.17
CA GLY A 63 -18.21 2.14 15.07
C GLY A 63 -16.93 2.65 14.40
N VAL A 64 -16.98 3.03 13.11
CA VAL A 64 -15.83 3.58 12.39
C VAL A 64 -15.64 5.04 12.73
N THR A 65 -14.54 5.37 13.40
CA THR A 65 -14.24 6.75 13.80
C THR A 65 -13.41 7.48 12.75
N PRO A 66 -13.41 8.83 12.76
CA PRO A 66 -12.49 9.62 11.93
C PRO A 66 -11.02 9.22 12.14
N TRP A 67 -10.64 8.86 13.36
CA TRP A 67 -9.29 8.44 13.73
C TRP A 67 -8.88 7.13 13.03
N ASP A 68 -9.79 6.17 12.91
CA ASP A 68 -9.50 4.89 12.23
C ASP A 68 -9.16 5.13 10.76
N MET A 69 -9.91 6.03 10.10
CA MET A 69 -9.65 6.42 8.72
C MET A 69 -8.31 7.17 8.57
N GLN A 70 -7.95 8.04 9.52
CA GLN A 70 -6.66 8.75 9.51
C GLN A 70 -5.48 7.80 9.72
N ILE A 71 -5.59 6.83 10.63
CA ILE A 71 -4.55 5.82 10.87
C ILE A 71 -4.36 4.97 9.61
N LEU A 72 -5.44 4.48 9.01
CA LEU A 72 -5.37 3.76 7.74
C LEU A 72 -4.72 4.60 6.65
N ALA A 73 -5.09 5.87 6.54
CA ALA A 73 -4.50 6.78 5.56
C ALA A 73 -3.00 7.01 5.82
N LEU A 74 -2.57 7.17 7.07
CA LEU A 74 -1.16 7.33 7.43
C LEU A 74 -0.34 6.08 7.06
N ILE A 75 -0.84 4.88 7.37
CA ILE A 75 -0.15 3.63 7.03
C ILE A 75 -0.08 3.45 5.51
N GLY A 76 -1.18 3.74 4.80
CA GLY A 76 -1.21 3.72 3.34
C GLY A 76 -0.23 4.72 2.71
N LEU A 77 -0.09 5.91 3.29
CA LEU A 77 0.87 6.93 2.87
C LEU A 77 2.32 6.44 3.06
N VAL A 78 2.63 5.88 4.23
CA VAL A 78 3.96 5.31 4.52
C VAL A 78 4.28 4.18 3.54
N ALA A 79 3.34 3.26 3.29
CA ALA A 79 3.50 2.19 2.31
C ALA A 79 3.77 2.74 0.91
N THR A 80 3.00 3.75 0.48
CA THR A 80 3.16 4.40 -0.83
C THR A 80 4.52 5.07 -0.97
N LEU A 81 4.99 5.79 0.05
CA LEU A 81 6.31 6.42 0.07
C LEU A 81 7.43 5.37 0.01
N LEU A 82 7.36 4.32 0.83
CA LEU A 82 8.37 3.26 0.86
C LEU A 82 8.48 2.54 -0.49
N LEU A 83 7.34 2.23 -1.13
CA LEU A 83 7.31 1.65 -2.47
C LEU A 83 7.87 2.62 -3.53
N SER A 84 7.53 3.91 -3.44
CA SER A 84 8.03 4.91 -4.38
C SER A 84 9.54 5.09 -4.29
N VAL A 85 10.08 5.13 -3.07
CA VAL A 85 11.54 5.18 -2.85
C VAL A 85 12.20 3.84 -3.23
N SER A 86 11.51 2.71 -3.06
CA SER A 86 11.98 1.41 -3.56
C SER A 86 12.13 1.41 -5.09
N ILE A 87 11.15 1.95 -5.84
CA ILE A 87 11.24 2.12 -7.30
C ILE A 87 12.48 2.95 -7.65
N TRP A 88 12.68 4.08 -6.99
CA TRP A 88 13.85 4.92 -7.20
C TRP A 88 15.18 4.18 -6.94
N GLY A 89 15.24 3.40 -5.85
CA GLY A 89 16.39 2.56 -5.51
C GLY A 89 16.68 1.50 -6.57
N LEU A 90 15.63 0.84 -7.10
CA LEU A 90 15.75 -0.13 -8.18
C LEU A 90 16.20 0.52 -9.49
N LEU A 91 15.66 1.70 -9.83
CA LEU A 91 16.04 2.45 -11.04
C LEU A 91 17.50 2.95 -10.99
N LYS A 92 17.96 3.38 -9.81
CA LYS A 92 19.37 3.79 -9.60
C LYS A 92 20.34 2.63 -9.38
N ARG A 93 19.90 1.37 -9.55
CA ARG A 93 20.69 0.15 -9.26
C ARG A 93 21.24 0.10 -7.83
N SER A 94 20.63 0.83 -6.90
CA SER A 94 20.89 0.68 -5.46
C SER A 94 20.07 -0.49 -4.93
N ASN A 95 20.55 -1.68 -5.29
CA ASN A 95 19.90 -2.96 -5.05
C ASN A 95 19.54 -3.14 -3.56
N LEU A 96 20.41 -2.71 -2.64
CA LEU A 96 20.18 -2.82 -1.21
C LEU A 96 18.99 -1.96 -0.74
N VAL A 97 18.95 -0.69 -1.16
CA VAL A 97 17.90 0.27 -0.78
C VAL A 97 16.56 -0.14 -1.40
N GLY A 98 16.56 -0.54 -2.67
CA GLY A 98 15.36 -1.06 -3.35
C GLY A 98 14.75 -2.27 -2.63
N ARG A 99 15.58 -3.22 -2.19
CA ARG A 99 15.11 -4.43 -1.49
C ARG A 99 14.56 -4.14 -0.10
N TRP A 100 15.29 -3.40 0.73
CA TRP A 100 14.85 -3.13 2.11
C TRP A 100 13.59 -2.27 2.14
N LEU A 101 13.53 -1.21 1.33
CA LEU A 101 12.35 -0.34 1.26
C LEU A 101 11.17 -1.03 0.59
N GLY A 102 11.41 -1.90 -0.40
CA GLY A 102 10.36 -2.71 -1.00
C GLY A 102 9.74 -3.67 0.03
N THR A 103 10.59 -4.32 0.84
CA THR A 103 10.15 -5.24 1.90
C THR A 103 9.36 -4.51 2.98
N LEU A 104 9.88 -3.38 3.48
CA LEU A 104 9.19 -2.54 4.46
C LEU A 104 7.87 -1.99 3.90
N GLY A 105 7.86 -1.56 2.64
CA GLY A 105 6.65 -1.13 1.93
C GLY A 105 5.62 -2.25 1.80
N GLY A 106 6.06 -3.48 1.50
CA GLY A 106 5.21 -4.68 1.47
C GLY A 106 4.62 -5.01 2.84
N ILE A 107 5.41 -4.94 3.92
CA ILE A 107 4.92 -5.15 5.29
C ILE A 107 3.88 -4.09 5.66
N ALA A 108 4.16 -2.82 5.36
CA ALA A 108 3.23 -1.72 5.61
C ALA A 108 1.91 -1.89 4.83
N LEU A 109 1.99 -2.36 3.58
CA LEU A 109 0.85 -2.74 2.74
C LEU A 109 0.02 -3.87 3.37
N ALA A 110 0.68 -4.93 3.85
CA ALA A 110 -0.01 -6.03 4.51
C ALA A 110 -0.73 -5.56 5.78
N ALA A 111 -0.08 -4.72 6.58
CA ALA A 111 -0.70 -4.10 7.76
C ALA A 111 -1.89 -3.22 7.39
N PHE A 112 -1.78 -2.39 6.34
CA PHE A 112 -2.87 -1.58 5.83
C PHE A 112 -4.09 -2.42 5.45
N TYR A 113 -3.90 -3.55 4.75
CA TYR A 113 -5.01 -4.42 4.38
C TYR A 113 -5.59 -5.18 5.56
N LEU A 114 -4.78 -5.69 6.48
CA LEU A 114 -5.27 -6.36 7.68
C LEU A 114 -6.10 -5.42 8.57
N LEU A 115 -5.63 -4.19 8.77
CA LEU A 115 -6.37 -3.17 9.52
C LEU A 115 -7.65 -2.75 8.78
N SER A 116 -7.58 -2.61 7.45
CA SER A 116 -8.77 -2.32 6.65
C SER A 116 -9.83 -3.40 6.79
N ILE A 117 -9.45 -4.69 6.84
CA ILE A 117 -10.40 -5.80 7.03
C ILE A 117 -11.02 -5.77 8.43
N ASN A 118 -10.22 -5.44 9.45
CA ASN A 118 -10.68 -5.50 10.84
C ASN A 118 -11.53 -4.28 11.24
N TRP A 119 -11.23 -3.11 10.68
CA TRP A 119 -11.83 -1.84 11.12
C TRP A 119 -12.92 -1.33 10.19
N LEU A 120 -12.99 -1.79 8.94
CA LEU A 120 -13.98 -1.30 8.00
C LEU A 120 -15.12 -2.31 7.83
N PRO A 121 -16.36 -1.82 7.70
CA PRO A 121 -17.51 -2.66 7.46
C PRO A 121 -17.44 -3.37 6.11
N ASP A 122 -18.06 -4.54 6.07
CA ASP A 122 -18.14 -5.40 4.88
C ASP A 122 -18.75 -4.69 3.67
N THR A 123 -19.55 -3.64 3.85
CA THR A 123 -20.13 -2.84 2.76
C THR A 123 -19.05 -2.06 1.99
N ILE A 124 -18.05 -1.52 2.68
CA ILE A 124 -16.85 -0.90 2.08
C ILE A 124 -15.96 -1.97 1.46
N LEU A 125 -15.83 -3.12 2.14
CA LEU A 125 -14.96 -4.21 1.71
C LEU A 125 -15.54 -5.03 0.56
N ARG A 126 -16.86 -5.17 0.41
CA ARG A 126 -17.56 -5.98 -0.62
C ARG A 126 -17.54 -5.37 -2.01
N GLY A 127 -17.43 -4.05 -2.13
CA GLY A 127 -17.02 -3.42 -3.39
C GLY A 127 -15.59 -3.81 -3.83
N SER A 128 -14.86 -4.48 -2.93
CA SER A 128 -13.44 -4.83 -3.05
C SER A 128 -13.14 -6.30 -2.65
N GLY A 129 -14.11 -7.22 -2.55
CA GLY A 129 -13.86 -8.57 -2.00
C GLY A 129 -12.85 -9.39 -2.82
N LEU A 130 -12.91 -9.29 -4.15
CA LEU A 130 -11.90 -9.80 -5.09
C LEU A 130 -10.60 -8.99 -5.04
N SER A 131 -10.68 -7.75 -4.56
CA SER A 131 -9.53 -6.87 -4.30
C SER A 131 -8.77 -7.29 -3.06
N ILE A 132 -9.40 -7.71 -1.95
CA ILE A 132 -8.68 -8.02 -0.69
C ILE A 132 -7.74 -9.22 -0.84
N ALA A 133 -8.17 -10.30 -1.49
CA ALA A 133 -7.29 -11.42 -1.80
C ALA A 133 -6.14 -11.01 -2.74
N ARG A 134 -6.41 -10.17 -3.75
CA ARG A 134 -5.39 -9.58 -4.66
C ARG A 134 -4.44 -8.62 -3.92
N GLN A 135 -4.96 -7.91 -2.93
CA GLN A 135 -4.30 -6.90 -2.12
C GLN A 135 -3.38 -7.55 -1.08
N LEU A 136 -3.78 -8.67 -0.46
CA LEU A 136 -2.91 -9.46 0.42
C LEU A 136 -1.92 -10.34 -0.37
N PHE A 137 -2.30 -10.85 -1.54
CA PHE A 137 -1.38 -11.63 -2.39
C PHE A 137 -0.14 -10.81 -2.75
N TYR A 138 -0.28 -9.52 -3.01
CA TYR A 138 0.81 -8.67 -3.43
C TYR A 138 1.97 -8.51 -2.42
N PRO A 139 1.76 -8.08 -1.16
CA PRO A 139 2.85 -7.94 -0.20
C PRO A 139 3.55 -9.28 0.05
N PHE A 140 2.82 -10.40 0.08
CA PHE A 140 3.44 -11.73 0.15
C PHE A 140 4.24 -12.07 -1.11
N PHE A 141 3.68 -11.82 -2.29
CA PHE A 141 4.34 -12.05 -3.58
C PHE A 141 5.59 -11.19 -3.76
N LEU A 142 5.55 -9.93 -3.32
CA LEU A 142 6.66 -8.98 -3.37
C LEU A 142 7.78 -9.41 -2.42
N ILE A 143 7.45 -9.79 -1.18
CA ILE A 143 8.42 -10.30 -0.22
C ILE A 143 9.06 -11.59 -0.77
N PHE A 144 8.25 -12.49 -1.33
CA PHE A 144 8.70 -13.73 -1.95
C PHE A 144 9.61 -13.46 -3.16
N MET A 145 9.23 -12.58 -4.08
CA MET A 145 10.04 -12.17 -5.22
C MET A 145 11.40 -11.61 -4.78
N LEU A 146 11.42 -10.67 -3.82
CA LEU A 146 12.64 -10.04 -3.31
C LEU A 146 13.59 -11.03 -2.62
N HIS A 147 13.05 -12.01 -1.88
CA HIS A 147 13.85 -12.92 -1.04
C HIS A 147 14.11 -14.29 -1.65
N VAL A 148 13.32 -14.73 -2.62
CA VAL A 148 13.44 -16.06 -3.23
C VAL A 148 13.96 -15.94 -4.66
N ILE A 149 13.33 -15.11 -5.49
CA ILE A 149 13.65 -15.01 -6.92
C ILE A 149 14.87 -14.11 -7.15
N PHE A 150 14.88 -12.91 -6.58
CA PHE A 150 15.97 -11.94 -6.76
C PHE A 150 17.04 -12.02 -5.67
N ARG A 151 16.99 -13.04 -4.81
CA ARG A 151 17.93 -13.20 -3.67
C ARG A 151 19.39 -13.06 -4.09
N ARG A 152 19.76 -13.71 -5.20
CA ARG A 152 21.14 -13.71 -5.72
C ARG A 152 21.53 -12.35 -6.31
N ASP A 153 20.58 -11.63 -6.87
CA ASP A 153 20.82 -10.35 -7.57
C ASP A 153 21.03 -9.18 -6.61
N PHE A 154 20.49 -9.32 -5.39
CA PHE A 154 20.71 -8.40 -4.29
C PHE A 154 21.90 -8.78 -3.39
N LEU A 155 22.42 -10.01 -3.47
CA LEU A 155 23.56 -10.48 -2.68
C LEU A 155 24.91 -10.30 -3.40
N PHE A 156 24.93 -10.25 -4.73
CA PHE A 156 26.15 -10.02 -5.50
C PHE A 156 26.32 -8.53 -5.82
N HIS A 157 27.19 -7.86 -5.07
CA HIS A 157 27.82 -6.62 -5.54
C HIS A 157 28.75 -6.97 -6.72
N PRO A 158 28.63 -6.33 -7.89
CA PRO A 158 29.67 -6.37 -8.91
C PRO A 158 30.83 -5.50 -8.40
N GLY A 159 31.68 -6.07 -7.55
CA GLY A 159 32.75 -5.29 -6.92
C GLY A 159 33.84 -6.07 -6.19
N ARG A 160 33.81 -7.40 -6.17
CA ARG A 160 34.97 -8.21 -5.75
C ARG A 160 34.99 -9.55 -6.46
N SER A 161 35.67 -9.58 -7.60
CA SER A 161 36.23 -10.81 -8.15
C SER A 161 37.50 -10.42 -8.91
N GLY A 162 38.64 -10.88 -8.40
CA GLY A 162 39.92 -10.96 -9.11
C GLY A 162 40.62 -9.63 -9.30
#